data_AF-A0AAD1ANK4-F1
#
_entry.id   AF-A0AAD1ANK4-F1
#
_cell.length_a   1.000
_cell.length_b   1.000
_cell.length_c   1.000
_cell.angle_alpha   90.00
_cell.angle_beta   90.00
_cell.angle_gamma   90.00
#
_symmetry.space_group_name_H-M   'P 1'
#
loop_
_entity.id
_entity.type
_entity.pdbx_description
1 polymer ?
#
loop_
_entity_poly.entity_id
_entity_poly.type
_entity_poly.pdbx_seq_one_letter_code
_entity_poly.pdbx_strand_id
1 'polypeptide(L)'
;MNIHEQFKGGFTRGSGINTEEILHDDRVTNEHKLQFLMYDANLYPCPDLSTWKPKAKQEVIDFVKEQVAKVNADVWVDDVQVKTYEVEK
;
A
#
# COMPACT_ATOMS: atom_id res chain seq x y z
N MET A 1 -9.45 16.94 -3.40
CA MET A 1 -9.24 16.12 -2.19
C MET A 1 -7.77 15.75 -2.16
N ASN A 2 -7.09 15.93 -1.01
CA ASN A 2 -5.69 15.50 -0.87
C ASN A 2 -5.61 13.97 -1.07
N ILE A 3 -4.57 13.47 -1.74
CA ILE A 3 -4.36 12.02 -1.94
C ILE A 3 -4.33 11.26 -0.62
N HIS A 4 -3.80 11.84 0.46
CA HIS A 4 -3.80 11.21 1.78
C HIS A 4 -5.21 11.06 2.36
N GLU A 5 -6.10 12.03 2.13
CA GLU A 5 -7.51 11.92 2.56
C GLU A 5 -8.27 10.92 1.69
N GLN A 6 -7.90 10.78 0.41
CA GLN A 6 -8.47 9.77 -0.48
C GLN A 6 -8.19 8.34 -0.01
N PHE A 7 -6.98 8.08 0.52
CA PHE A 7 -6.54 6.75 0.93
C PHE A 7 -6.46 6.55 2.45
N LYS A 8 -7.05 7.46 3.24
CA LYS A 8 -6.96 7.46 4.71
C LYS A 8 -7.39 6.14 5.36
N GLY A 9 -8.35 5.45 4.74
CA GLY A 9 -8.86 4.16 5.23
C GLY A 9 -8.01 2.94 4.83
N GLY A 10 -7.01 3.10 3.97
CA GLY A 10 -6.24 1.98 3.42
C GLY A 10 -7.08 1.05 2.54
N PHE A 11 -6.68 -0.21 2.50
CA PHE A 11 -7.35 -1.26 1.73
C PHE A 11 -7.43 -2.57 2.51
N THR A 12 -8.48 -3.33 2.25
CA THR A 12 -8.64 -4.69 2.77
C THR A 12 -8.53 -5.67 1.60
N ARG A 13 -7.63 -6.66 1.71
CA ARG A 13 -7.42 -7.70 0.70
C ARG A 13 -7.61 -9.08 1.34
N GLY A 14 -8.45 -9.92 0.76
CA GLY A 14 -8.65 -11.30 1.22
C GLY A 14 -10.11 -11.71 1.24
N SER A 15 -10.37 -12.95 1.64
CA SER A 15 -11.73 -13.44 1.85
C SER A 15 -11.81 -14.25 3.15
N GLY A 16 -12.87 -14.00 3.92
CA GLY A 16 -13.10 -14.66 5.20
C GLY A 16 -12.11 -14.23 6.29
N ILE A 17 -11.47 -15.19 6.95
CA ILE A 17 -10.55 -14.97 8.09
C ILE A 17 -9.10 -14.73 7.67
N ASN A 18 -8.77 -14.86 6.39
CA ASN A 18 -7.41 -14.68 5.84
C ASN A 18 -7.29 -13.30 5.18
N THR A 19 -7.58 -12.27 5.95
CA THR A 19 -7.63 -10.89 5.47
C THR A 19 -6.32 -10.17 5.81
N GLU A 20 -5.78 -9.48 4.83
CA GLU A 20 -4.64 -8.58 4.92
C GLU A 20 -5.18 -7.14 4.91
N GLU A 21 -4.73 -6.33 5.85
CA GLU A 21 -5.06 -4.92 5.94
C GLU A 21 -3.85 -4.08 5.51
N ILE A 22 -4.05 -3.20 4.54
CA ILE A 22 -3.03 -2.36 3.92
C ILE A 22 -3.32 -0.92 4.31
N LEU A 23 -2.79 -0.50 5.45
CA LEU A 23 -3.20 0.75 6.09
C LEU A 23 -2.30 1.91 5.68
N HIS A 24 -2.91 3.06 5.36
CA HIS A 24 -2.16 4.27 5.02
C HIS A 24 -1.42 4.82 6.25
N ASP A 25 -0.13 5.09 6.09
CA ASP A 25 0.72 5.70 7.12
C ASP A 25 0.66 7.22 7.03
N ASP A 26 -0.22 7.82 7.84
CA ASP A 26 -0.45 9.26 7.89
C ASP A 26 0.70 10.07 8.50
N ARG A 27 1.72 9.41 9.06
CA ARG A 27 2.96 10.06 9.50
C ARG A 27 3.81 10.49 8.31
N VAL A 28 3.59 9.91 7.13
CA VAL A 28 4.23 10.31 5.88
C VAL A 28 3.33 11.31 5.16
N THR A 29 3.69 12.59 5.19
CA THR A 29 2.84 13.70 4.73
C THR A 29 3.32 14.37 3.43
N ASN A 30 4.12 13.67 2.62
CA ASN A 30 4.64 14.24 1.38
C ASN A 30 3.58 14.18 0.27
N GLU A 31 3.35 15.31 -0.40
CA GLU A 31 2.32 15.50 -1.44
C GLU A 31 2.40 14.54 -2.63
N HIS A 32 3.56 13.93 -2.87
CA HIS A 32 3.81 12.99 -3.94
C HIS A 32 4.11 11.58 -3.44
N LYS A 33 3.91 11.28 -2.15
CA LYS A 33 4.19 9.95 -1.58
C LYS A 33 2.98 9.38 -0.84
N LEU A 34 2.62 8.15 -1.16
CA LEU A 34 1.73 7.33 -0.35
C LEU A 34 2.53 6.18 0.27
N GLN A 35 2.46 6.07 1.60
CA GLN A 35 3.03 4.97 2.35
C GLN A 35 1.90 4.12 2.90
N PHE A 36 2.01 2.82 2.74
CA PHE A 36 1.13 1.83 3.34
C PHE A 36 1.93 0.85 4.20
N LEU A 37 1.27 0.26 5.19
CA LEU A 37 1.82 -0.72 6.10
C LEU A 37 0.94 -1.98 6.09
N MET A 38 1.57 -3.15 6.10
CA MET A 38 0.87 -4.44 6.09
C MET A 38 0.51 -4.90 7.50
N TYR A 39 -0.74 -5.30 7.69
CA TYR A 39 -1.26 -5.90 8.90
C TYR A 39 -2.09 -7.14 8.57
N ASP A 40 -2.27 -8.02 9.55
CA ASP A 40 -3.28 -9.06 9.48
C ASP A 40 -4.68 -8.53 9.85
N ALA A 41 -5.69 -9.40 9.73
CA ALA A 41 -7.08 -9.08 10.06
C ALA A 41 -7.31 -8.64 11.52
N ASN A 42 -6.37 -8.91 12.44
CA ASN A 42 -6.43 -8.50 13.84
C ASN A 42 -5.61 -7.22 14.09
N LEU A 43 -5.16 -6.54 13.05
CA LEU A 43 -4.29 -5.37 13.11
C LEU A 43 -2.94 -5.66 13.77
N TYR A 44 -2.46 -6.90 13.67
CA TYR A 44 -1.10 -7.24 14.04
C TYR A 44 -0.15 -6.93 12.87
N PRO A 45 0.98 -6.23 13.09
CA PRO A 45 1.93 -5.92 12.03
C PRO A 45 2.45 -7.20 11.37
N CYS A 46 2.39 -7.24 10.05
CA CYS A 46 3.04 -8.29 9.28
C CYS A 46 4.57 -8.06 9.23
N PRO A 47 5.37 -9.10 8.96
CA PRO A 47 6.76 -8.90 8.53
C PRO A 47 6.81 -8.05 7.26
N ASP A 48 7.89 -7.28 7.08
CA ASP A 48 8.11 -6.45 5.90
C ASP A 48 7.82 -7.21 4.60
N LEU A 49 7.05 -6.59 3.71
CA LEU A 49 6.61 -7.19 2.45
C LEU A 49 7.77 -7.78 1.63
N SER A 50 8.97 -7.20 1.67
CA SER A 50 10.15 -7.73 0.95
C SER A 50 10.53 -9.16 1.34
N THR A 51 10.24 -9.56 2.59
CA THR A 51 10.54 -10.87 3.18
C THR A 51 9.55 -11.96 2.79
N TRP A 52 8.41 -11.59 2.20
CA TRP A 52 7.35 -12.53 1.85
C TRP A 52 7.74 -13.42 0.68
N LYS A 53 7.04 -14.56 0.56
CA LYS A 53 7.18 -15.45 -0.60
C LYS A 53 6.90 -14.67 -1.89
N PRO A 54 7.67 -14.87 -2.97
CA PRO A 54 7.57 -14.06 -4.19
C PRO A 54 6.16 -13.94 -4.77
N LYS A 55 5.40 -15.04 -4.78
CA LYS A 55 4.02 -15.05 -5.27
C LYS A 55 3.09 -14.16 -4.42
N ALA A 56 3.11 -14.33 -3.10
CA ALA A 56 2.26 -13.54 -2.20
C ALA A 56 2.62 -12.04 -2.27
N LYS A 57 3.92 -11.72 -2.27
CA LYS A 57 4.41 -10.36 -2.47
C LYS A 57 3.88 -9.74 -3.77
N GLN A 58 3.98 -10.47 -4.89
CA GLN A 58 3.54 -9.96 -6.19
C GLN A 58 2.03 -9.69 -6.21
N GLU A 59 1.23 -10.56 -5.59
CA GLU A 59 -0.22 -10.35 -5.53
C GLU A 59 -0.62 -9.10 -4.73
N VAL A 60 0.11 -8.76 -3.66
CA VAL A 60 -0.08 -7.50 -2.92
C VAL A 60 0.31 -6.30 -3.78
N ILE A 61 1.46 -6.37 -4.46
CA ILE A 61 1.95 -5.31 -5.36
C ILE A 61 0.92 -5.04 -6.46
N ASP A 62 0.42 -6.08 -7.13
CA ASP A 62 -0.52 -5.94 -8.24
C ASP A 62 -1.86 -5.35 -7.77
N PHE A 63 -2.35 -5.80 -6.62
CA PHE A 63 -3.55 -5.25 -5.99
C PHE A 63 -3.40 -3.75 -5.68
N VAL A 64 -2.32 -3.35 -4.99
CA VAL A 64 -2.09 -1.95 -4.64
C VAL A 64 -1.90 -1.09 -5.89
N LYS A 65 -1.17 -1.59 -6.91
CA LYS A 65 -1.02 -0.89 -8.20
C LYS A 65 -2.37 -0.59 -8.85
N GLU A 66 -3.31 -1.54 -8.82
CA GLU A 66 -4.65 -1.36 -9.34
C GLU A 66 -5.42 -0.26 -8.58
N GLN A 67 -5.37 -0.29 -7.25
CA GLN A 67 -6.07 0.69 -6.40
C GLN A 67 -5.56 2.13 -6.61
N VAL A 68 -4.25 2.29 -6.85
CA VAL A 68 -3.60 3.60 -7.01
C VAL A 68 -3.31 3.97 -8.48
N ALA A 69 -3.88 3.23 -9.44
CA ALA A 69 -3.56 3.36 -10.86
C ALA A 69 -3.70 4.81 -11.39
N LYS A 70 -4.74 5.51 -10.94
CA LYS A 70 -5.08 6.87 -11.40
C LYS A 70 -4.33 8.00 -10.67
N VAL A 71 -3.50 7.68 -9.68
CA VAL A 71 -2.85 8.69 -8.83
C VAL A 71 -1.38 8.77 -9.17
N ASN A 72 -0.89 9.97 -9.53
CA ASN A 72 0.53 10.19 -9.76
C ASN A 72 1.24 10.43 -8.41
N ALA A 73 1.80 9.38 -7.83
CA ALA A 73 2.53 9.41 -6.56
C ALA A 73 3.53 8.26 -6.50
N ASP A 74 4.59 8.45 -5.72
CA ASP A 74 5.44 7.38 -5.20
C ASP A 74 4.64 6.56 -4.20
N VAL A 75 4.37 5.30 -4.53
CA VAL A 75 3.59 4.41 -3.67
C VAL A 75 4.48 3.33 -3.09
N TRP A 76 4.48 3.21 -1.77
CA TRP A 76 5.25 2.25 -1.00
C TRP A 76 4.34 1.40 -0.13
N VAL A 77 4.66 0.12 0.00
CA VAL A 77 4.03 -0.81 0.94
C VAL A 77 5.15 -1.43 1.75
N ASP A 78 5.15 -1.17 3.05
CA ASP A 78 6.31 -1.37 3.94
C ASP A 78 7.59 -0.80 3.30
N ASP A 79 8.55 -1.67 2.98
CA ASP A 79 9.85 -1.37 2.40
C ASP A 79 9.91 -1.54 0.87
N VAL A 80 8.79 -1.87 0.22
CA VAL A 80 8.72 -2.13 -1.22
C VAL A 80 8.08 -0.97 -1.97
N GLN A 81 8.78 -0.44 -2.97
CA GLN A 81 8.21 0.54 -3.90
C GLN A 81 7.31 -0.16 -4.93
N VAL A 82 6.05 0.26 -4.96
CA VAL A 82 4.99 -0.29 -5.81
C VAL A 82 4.79 0.57 -7.06
N LYS A 83 4.88 1.89 -6.93
CA LYS A 83 4.74 2.85 -8.02
C LYS A 83 5.73 4.00 -7.83
N THR A 84 6.22 4.54 -8.94
CA THR A 84 7.10 5.71 -8.94
C THR A 84 6.32 6.92 -9.41
N TYR A 85 6.54 8.06 -8.77
CA TYR A 85 6.05 9.35 -9.21
C TYR A 85 6.68 9.75 -10.54
N GLU A 86 5.86 10.20 -11.48
CA GLU A 86 6.32 10.67 -12.79
C GLU A 86 6.30 12.20 -12.82
N VAL A 87 7.48 12.81 -12.99
CA VAL A 87 7.58 14.27 -13.21
C VAL A 87 7.21 14.55 -14.66
N GLU A 88 6.18 15.36 -14.89
CA GLU A 88 5.85 15.84 -16.23
C GLU A 88 7.06 16.61 -16.80
N LYS A 89 7.49 16.23 -18.01
CA LYS A 89 8.67 16.80 -18.69
C LYS A 89 8.35 18.11 -19.40
#